data_AF-A0A7C6A779-F1
#
_entry.id   AF-A0A7C6A779-F1
#
_cell.length_a   1.000
_cell.length_b   1.000
_cell.length_c   1.000
_cell.angle_alpha   90.00
_cell.angle_beta   90.00
_cell.angle_gamma   90.00
#
_symmetry.space_group_name_H-M   'P 1'
#
loop_
_entity.id
_entity.type
_entity.pdbx_description
1 polymer ?
#
loop_
_entity_poly.entity_id
_entity_poly.type
_entity_poly.pdbx_seq_one_letter_code
_entity_poly.pdbx_strand_id
1 'polypeptide(L)'
;MLKKQDFTYYVGWLTLAFLGISIISGIALLFRYDPTTFQKAQDSMFLISDVYRFGWLIRSAHYYSSELFFIFLLIHTVWHVYLDDYKGKKYVYWLALVAIIVVAFFEMFTGFVLRANNESDSASLIMQHIILSIPFFGQYIVSLFYSQDYPSLYFYFYHVCILPFILILLNYYH
;
A
#
# COMPACT_ATOMS: atom_id res chain seq x y z
N MET A 1 -30.04 16.71 -6.11
CA MET A 1 -28.86 16.97 -5.27
C MET A 1 -28.67 15.77 -4.37
N LEU A 2 -27.56 15.04 -4.49
CA LEU A 2 -27.20 14.00 -3.53
C LEU A 2 -27.09 14.64 -2.14
N LYS A 3 -27.64 14.01 -1.09
CA LYS A 3 -27.40 14.49 0.27
C LYS A 3 -25.90 14.33 0.55
N LYS A 4 -25.32 15.22 1.36
CA LYS A 4 -23.87 15.19 1.66
C LYS A 4 -23.38 13.83 2.17
N GLN A 5 -24.26 13.06 2.83
CA GLN A 5 -24.00 11.69 3.29
C GLN A 5 -23.96 10.66 2.15
N ASP A 6 -24.75 10.84 1.09
CA ASP A 6 -24.80 9.91 -0.04
C ASP A 6 -23.44 9.91 -0.78
N PHE A 7 -22.82 11.08 -0.92
CA PHE A 7 -21.51 11.20 -1.56
C PHE A 7 -20.42 10.42 -0.83
N THR A 8 -20.34 10.57 0.51
CA THR A 8 -19.37 9.85 1.35
C THR A 8 -19.52 8.34 1.22
N TYR A 9 -20.76 7.87 1.19
CA TYR A 9 -21.09 6.45 1.03
C TYR A 9 -20.59 5.90 -0.31
N TYR A 10 -20.88 6.58 -1.43
CA TYR A 10 -20.40 6.13 -2.75
C TYR A 10 -18.88 6.14 -2.86
N VAL A 11 -18.22 7.18 -2.34
CA VAL A 11 -16.75 7.27 -2.33
C VAL A 11 -16.13 6.16 -1.46
N GLY A 12 -16.73 5.86 -0.31
CA GLY A 12 -16.29 4.74 0.54
C GLY A 12 -16.38 3.40 -0.18
N TRP A 13 -17.50 3.10 -0.84
CA TRP A 13 -17.65 1.86 -1.61
C TRP A 13 -16.69 1.78 -2.81
N LEU A 14 -16.44 2.88 -3.51
CA LEU A 14 -15.43 2.93 -4.57
C LEU A 14 -14.03 2.65 -4.03
N THR A 15 -13.68 3.24 -2.88
CA THR A 15 -12.41 2.99 -2.18
C THR A 15 -12.24 1.49 -1.90
N LEU A 16 -13.25 0.85 -1.32
CA LEU A 16 -13.24 -0.59 -1.04
C LEU A 16 -13.20 -1.45 -2.31
N ALA A 17 -13.89 -1.05 -3.38
CA ALA A 17 -13.85 -1.76 -4.65
C ALA A 17 -12.45 -1.77 -5.26
N PHE A 18 -11.76 -0.63 -5.26
CA PHE A 18 -10.37 -0.55 -5.74
C PHE A 18 -9.41 -1.31 -4.84
N LEU A 19 -9.59 -1.27 -3.52
CA LEU A 19 -8.83 -2.11 -2.59
C LEU A 19 -9.02 -3.60 -2.91
N GLY A 20 -10.26 -4.04 -3.14
CA GLY A 20 -10.58 -5.41 -3.51
C GLY A 20 -9.90 -5.86 -4.81
N ILE A 21 -9.92 -5.01 -5.84
CA ILE A 21 -9.19 -5.28 -7.10
C ILE A 21 -7.69 -5.38 -6.86
N SER A 22 -7.12 -4.49 -6.05
CA SER A 22 -5.70 -4.50 -5.70
C SER A 22 -5.31 -5.79 -4.98
N ILE A 23 -6.07 -6.21 -3.96
CA ILE A 23 -5.82 -7.46 -3.22
C ILE A 23 -5.90 -8.68 -4.15
N ILE A 24 -6.96 -8.80 -4.96
CA ILE A 24 -7.17 -9.95 -5.85
C ILE A 24 -6.04 -10.04 -6.89
N SER A 25 -5.69 -8.92 -7.51
CA SER A 25 -4.60 -8.86 -8.48
C SER A 25 -3.23 -9.07 -7.83
N GLY A 26 -3.02 -8.60 -6.60
CA GLY A 26 -1.81 -8.83 -5.80
C GLY A 26 -1.60 -10.31 -5.47
N ILE A 27 -2.67 -11.01 -5.07
CA ILE A 27 -2.66 -12.46 -4.87
C ILE A 27 -2.29 -13.18 -6.17
N ALA A 28 -2.77 -12.73 -7.33
CA ALA A 28 -2.39 -13.32 -8.60
C ALA A 28 -0.90 -13.11 -8.94
N LEU A 29 -0.34 -11.93 -8.60
CA LEU A 29 1.08 -11.62 -8.79
C LEU A 29 1.99 -12.43 -7.85
N LEU A 30 1.52 -12.73 -6.63
CA LEU A 30 2.25 -13.51 -5.63
C LEU A 30 2.80 -14.83 -6.19
N PHE A 31 2.03 -15.52 -7.03
CA PHE A 31 2.44 -16.81 -7.61
C PHE A 31 3.56 -16.71 -8.65
N ARG A 32 3.92 -15.51 -9.08
CA ARG A 32 4.87 -15.27 -10.19
C ARG A 32 6.05 -14.38 -9.83
N TYR A 33 5.97 -13.67 -8.71
CA TYR A 33 7.03 -12.77 -8.25
C TYR A 33 8.07 -13.51 -7.41
N ASP A 34 9.36 -13.29 -7.67
CA ASP A 34 10.46 -13.85 -6.88
C ASP A 34 11.18 -12.73 -6.10
N PRO A 35 10.93 -12.61 -4.77
CA PRO A 35 11.54 -11.58 -3.93
C PRO A 35 12.93 -11.97 -3.40
N THR A 36 13.59 -13.04 -3.86
CA THR A 36 14.80 -13.55 -3.17
C THR A 36 16.04 -12.69 -3.37
N THR A 37 16.21 -12.07 -4.55
CA THR A 37 17.31 -11.14 -4.84
C THR A 37 16.81 -10.01 -5.74
N PHE A 38 17.54 -8.89 -5.81
CA PHE A 38 17.17 -7.77 -6.68
C PHE A 38 17.04 -8.20 -8.13
N GLN A 39 18.02 -8.97 -8.62
CA GLN A 39 18.01 -9.48 -9.98
C GLN A 39 16.78 -10.36 -10.26
N LYS A 40 16.43 -11.26 -9.34
CA LYS A 40 15.26 -12.13 -9.52
C LYS A 40 13.94 -11.38 -9.42
N ALA A 41 13.86 -10.33 -8.59
CA ALA A 41 12.72 -9.44 -8.53
C ALA A 41 12.55 -8.70 -9.87
N GLN A 42 13.66 -8.22 -10.46
CA GLN A 42 13.67 -7.62 -11.80
C GLN A 42 13.25 -8.60 -12.88
N ASP A 43 13.87 -9.79 -12.91
CA ASP A 43 13.60 -10.81 -13.91
C ASP A 43 12.14 -11.27 -13.85
N SER A 44 11.60 -11.51 -12.65
CA SER A 44 10.20 -11.88 -12.47
C SER A 44 9.24 -10.76 -12.87
N MET A 45 9.56 -9.50 -12.59
CA MET A 45 8.78 -8.34 -13.07
C MET A 45 8.76 -8.23 -14.60
N PHE A 46 9.88 -8.50 -15.27
CA PHE A 46 9.97 -8.56 -16.73
C PHE A 46 9.12 -9.72 -17.27
N LEU A 47 9.24 -10.92 -16.71
CA LEU A 47 8.45 -12.08 -17.12
C LEU A 47 6.95 -11.83 -16.97
N ILE A 48 6.52 -11.23 -15.86
CA ILE A 48 5.12 -10.84 -15.63
C ILE A 48 4.67 -9.83 -16.69
N SER A 49 5.49 -8.83 -17.00
CA SER A 49 5.10 -7.74 -17.90
C SER A 49 5.08 -8.15 -19.36
N ASP A 50 6.06 -8.92 -19.81
CA ASP A 50 6.36 -9.06 -21.24
C ASP A 50 6.22 -10.49 -21.76
N VAL A 51 6.19 -11.50 -20.89
CA VAL A 51 6.20 -12.93 -21.29
C VAL A 51 4.92 -13.65 -20.91
N TYR A 52 4.42 -13.47 -19.70
CA TYR A 52 3.25 -14.19 -19.23
C TYR A 52 1.95 -13.64 -19.84
N ARG A 53 1.11 -14.56 -20.33
CA ARG A 53 -0.20 -14.23 -20.89
C ARG A 53 -1.04 -13.51 -19.83
N PHE A 54 -1.52 -12.31 -20.17
CA PHE A 54 -2.24 -11.39 -19.27
C PHE A 54 -1.45 -10.89 -18.05
N GLY A 55 -0.15 -11.18 -17.93
CA GLY A 55 0.64 -10.72 -16.79
C GLY A 55 0.72 -9.19 -16.73
N TRP A 56 0.90 -8.53 -17.89
CA TRP A 56 0.83 -7.07 -17.99
C TRP A 56 -0.51 -6.50 -17.48
N LEU A 57 -1.61 -7.19 -17.79
CA LEU A 57 -2.95 -6.75 -17.41
C LEU A 57 -3.14 -6.87 -15.90
N ILE A 58 -2.73 -7.99 -15.30
CA ILE A 58 -2.81 -8.20 -13.85
C ILE A 58 -1.94 -7.18 -13.12
N ARG A 59 -0.70 -6.96 -13.59
CA ARG A 59 0.21 -5.96 -13.02
C ARG A 59 -0.37 -4.54 -13.13
N SER A 60 -0.94 -4.20 -14.29
CA SER A 60 -1.57 -2.89 -14.51
C SER A 60 -2.80 -2.73 -13.63
N ALA A 61 -3.65 -3.75 -13.53
CA ALA A 61 -4.81 -3.73 -12.66
C ALA A 61 -4.41 -3.51 -11.20
N HIS A 62 -3.38 -4.21 -10.72
CA HIS A 62 -2.84 -4.02 -9.38
C HIS A 62 -2.35 -2.59 -9.16
N TYR A 63 -1.51 -2.08 -10.05
CA TYR A 63 -0.97 -0.72 -9.95
C TYR A 63 -2.08 0.35 -9.96
N TYR A 64 -2.93 0.37 -11.00
CA TYR A 64 -3.95 1.40 -11.14
C TYR A 64 -5.04 1.30 -10.08
N SER A 65 -5.40 0.10 -9.63
CA SER A 65 -6.37 -0.03 -8.53
C SER A 65 -5.79 0.42 -7.19
N SER A 66 -4.50 0.17 -6.90
CA SER A 66 -3.83 0.71 -5.71
C SER A 66 -3.78 2.24 -5.70
N GLU A 67 -3.44 2.86 -6.84
CA GLU A 67 -3.44 4.33 -6.98
C GLU A 67 -4.85 4.91 -6.78
N LEU A 68 -5.86 4.32 -7.43
CA LEU A 68 -7.24 4.77 -7.29
C LEU A 68 -7.76 4.56 -5.87
N PHE A 69 -7.46 3.43 -5.24
CA PHE A 69 -7.77 3.20 -3.83
C PHE A 69 -7.25 4.34 -2.95
N PHE A 70 -5.98 4.71 -3.09
CA PHE A 70 -5.40 5.77 -2.27
C PHE A 70 -6.00 7.15 -2.57
N ILE A 71 -6.25 7.48 -3.84
CA ILE A 71 -6.90 8.73 -4.23
C ILE A 71 -8.31 8.81 -3.63
N PHE A 72 -9.13 7.76 -3.78
CA PHE A 72 -10.48 7.75 -3.23
C PHE A 72 -10.49 7.74 -1.71
N LEU A 73 -9.52 7.10 -1.05
CA LEU A 73 -9.32 7.16 0.39
C LEU A 73 -9.05 8.60 0.87
N LEU A 74 -8.20 9.36 0.16
CA LEU A 74 -7.95 10.77 0.47
C LEU A 74 -9.21 11.62 0.27
N ILE A 75 -9.95 11.41 -0.83
CA ILE A 75 -11.23 12.11 -1.08
C ILE A 75 -12.24 11.80 0.03
N HIS A 76 -12.36 10.53 0.41
CA HIS A 76 -13.23 10.06 1.49
C HIS A 76 -12.89 10.77 2.80
N THR A 77 -11.60 10.84 3.12
CA THR A 77 -11.08 11.49 4.33
C THR A 77 -11.38 12.98 4.35
N VAL A 78 -11.05 13.70 3.27
CA VAL A 78 -11.30 15.15 3.17
C VAL A 78 -12.80 15.45 3.34
N TRP A 79 -13.66 14.59 2.82
CA TRP A 79 -15.09 14.76 2.99
C TRP A 79 -15.55 14.53 4.43
N HIS A 80 -15.00 13.56 5.14
CA HIS A 80 -15.28 13.38 6.59
C HIS A 80 -14.77 14.55 7.44
N VAL A 81 -13.67 15.21 7.05
CA VAL A 81 -13.26 16.49 7.65
C VAL A 81 -14.32 17.56 7.39
N TYR A 82 -14.79 17.69 6.16
CA TYR A 82 -15.82 18.66 5.79
C TYR A 82 -17.15 18.44 6.53
N LEU A 83 -17.46 17.20 6.91
CA LEU A 83 -18.63 16.83 7.70
C LEU A 83 -18.44 16.97 9.22
N ASP A 84 -17.28 17.40 9.69
CA ASP A 84 -16.93 17.46 11.12
C ASP A 84 -17.03 16.10 11.86
N ASP A 85 -16.88 14.98 11.14
CA ASP A 85 -17.01 13.63 11.73
C ASP A 85 -15.86 13.27 12.69
N TYR A 86 -14.80 14.09 12.71
CA TYR A 86 -13.74 14.05 13.72
C TYR A 86 -14.19 14.57 15.10
N LYS A 87 -15.44 15.03 15.25
CA LYS A 87 -16.01 15.50 16.52
C LYS A 87 -17.09 14.54 17.04
N GLY A 88 -17.26 14.53 18.36
CA GLY A 88 -18.38 13.85 19.01
C GLY A 88 -18.33 12.32 18.91
N LYS A 89 -19.50 11.68 18.76
CA LYS A 89 -19.66 10.22 18.87
C LYS A 89 -18.96 9.41 17.76
N LYS A 90 -18.54 10.06 16.67
CA LYS A 90 -17.89 9.41 15.53
C LYS A 90 -16.35 9.43 15.58
N TYR A 91 -15.78 10.03 16.62
CA TYR A 91 -14.33 10.21 16.75
C TYR A 91 -13.53 8.90 16.64
N VAL A 92 -14.06 7.78 17.14
CA VAL A 92 -13.38 6.47 17.05
C VAL A 92 -13.25 6.00 15.59
N TYR A 93 -14.29 6.17 14.77
CA TYR A 93 -14.25 5.84 13.33
C TYR A 93 -13.30 6.76 12.57
N TRP A 94 -13.21 8.02 12.98
CA TRP A 94 -12.22 8.97 12.45
C TRP A 94 -10.78 8.53 12.74
N LEU A 95 -10.49 8.08 13.96
CA LEU A 95 -9.16 7.54 14.30
C LEU A 95 -8.83 6.29 13.48
N ALA A 96 -9.80 5.40 13.26
CA ALA A 96 -9.62 4.26 12.37
C ALA A 96 -9.29 4.72 10.94
N LEU A 97 -10.00 5.70 10.41
CA LEU A 97 -9.73 6.26 9.08
C LEU A 97 -8.33 6.87 8.96
N VAL A 98 -7.88 7.62 9.98
CA VAL A 98 -6.50 8.16 10.02
C VAL A 98 -5.47 7.02 10.04
N ALA A 99 -5.70 5.96 10.81
CA ALA A 99 -4.82 4.79 10.82
C ALA A 99 -4.80 4.07 9.46
N ILE A 100 -5.96 3.95 8.79
CA ILE A 100 -6.06 3.37 7.43
C ILE A 100 -5.19 4.15 6.45
N ILE A 101 -5.19 5.49 6.49
CA ILE A 101 -4.35 6.32 5.60
C ILE A 101 -2.85 6.04 5.82
N VAL A 102 -2.43 5.94 7.08
CA VAL A 102 -1.02 5.65 7.40
C VAL A 102 -0.62 4.28 6.88
N VAL A 103 -1.43 3.26 7.14
CA VAL A 103 -1.16 1.88 6.67
C VAL A 103 -1.20 1.81 5.14
N ALA A 104 -2.16 2.46 4.50
CA ALA A 104 -2.26 2.54 3.04
C ALA A 104 -1.06 3.25 2.39
N PHE A 105 -0.51 4.27 3.03
CA PHE A 105 0.73 4.89 2.57
C PHE A 105 1.90 3.91 2.61
N PHE A 106 2.05 3.15 3.70
CA PHE A 106 3.09 2.11 3.78
C PHE A 106 2.86 0.99 2.76
N GLU A 107 1.61 0.61 2.47
CA GLU A 107 1.29 -0.33 1.40
C GLU A 107 1.80 0.15 0.04
N MET A 108 1.48 1.40 -0.32
CA MET A 108 1.96 1.99 -1.56
C MET A 108 3.49 2.03 -1.63
N PHE A 109 4.13 2.46 -0.54
CA PHE A 109 5.59 2.55 -0.48
C PHE A 109 6.25 1.18 -0.59
N THR A 110 5.79 0.19 0.18
CA THR A 110 6.37 -1.16 0.15
C THR A 110 6.13 -1.84 -1.20
N GLY A 111 4.94 -1.71 -1.81
CA GLY A 111 4.67 -2.17 -3.17
C GLY A 111 5.53 -1.47 -4.23
N PHE A 112 5.81 -0.18 -4.06
CA PHE A 112 6.71 0.58 -4.94
C PHE A 112 8.14 0.03 -4.89
N VAL A 113 8.67 -0.28 -3.70
CA VAL A 113 10.00 -0.89 -3.51
C VAL A 113 10.09 -2.25 -4.23
N LEU A 114 9.01 -3.04 -4.25
CA LEU A 114 8.98 -4.35 -4.91
C LEU A 114 9.00 -4.29 -6.44
N ARG A 115 8.89 -3.12 -7.06
CA ARG A 115 9.10 -2.96 -8.51
C ARG A 115 10.55 -3.24 -8.92
N ALA A 116 11.49 -3.17 -7.97
CA ALA A 116 12.91 -3.50 -8.14
C ALA A 116 13.58 -2.80 -9.35
N ASN A 117 13.21 -1.56 -9.65
CA ASN A 117 13.88 -0.74 -10.66
C ASN A 117 14.73 0.37 -10.00
N ASN A 118 15.54 1.07 -10.80
CA ASN A 118 16.46 2.12 -10.30
C ASN A 118 15.75 3.21 -9.50
N GLU A 119 14.51 3.56 -9.89
CA GLU A 119 13.69 4.55 -9.18
C GLU A 119 13.27 4.05 -7.80
N SER A 120 12.77 2.81 -7.71
CA SER A 120 12.37 2.17 -6.46
C SER A 120 13.55 1.97 -5.52
N ASP A 121 14.72 1.62 -6.05
CA ASP A 121 15.94 1.45 -5.26
C ASP A 121 16.43 2.79 -4.69
N SER A 122 16.42 3.84 -5.51
CA SER A 122 16.76 5.20 -5.06
C SER A 122 15.81 5.70 -3.97
N ALA A 123 14.50 5.48 -4.11
CA ALA A 123 13.52 5.85 -3.09
C ALA A 123 13.69 5.06 -1.79
N SER A 124 14.02 3.76 -1.91
CA SER A 124 14.33 2.88 -0.78
C SER A 124 15.54 3.38 0.01
N LEU A 125 16.62 3.77 -0.67
CA LEU A 125 17.80 4.36 -0.04
C LEU A 125 17.49 5.70 0.66
N ILE A 126 16.69 6.57 0.04
CA ILE A 126 16.27 7.84 0.67
C ILE A 126 15.50 7.55 1.97
N MET A 127 14.55 6.62 1.95
CA MET A 127 13.80 6.22 3.14
C MET A 127 14.73 5.64 4.22
N GLN A 128 15.67 4.78 3.83
CA GLN A 128 16.66 4.22 4.75
C GLN A 128 17.45 5.34 5.45
N HIS A 129 17.92 6.35 4.71
CA HIS A 129 18.65 7.48 5.29
C HIS A 129 17.79 8.37 6.20
N ILE A 130 16.51 8.57 5.87
CA ILE A 130 15.56 9.26 6.75
C ILE A 130 15.43 8.50 8.07
N ILE A 131 15.27 7.18 8.04
CA ILE A 131 15.15 6.37 9.26
C ILE A 131 16.45 6.41 10.08
N LEU A 132 17.62 6.33 9.43
CA LEU A 132 18.93 6.42 10.10
C LEU A 132 19.15 7.77 10.79
N SER A 133 18.46 8.83 10.35
CA SER A 133 18.55 10.15 11.00
C SER A 133 17.86 10.19 12.38
N ILE A 134 17.04 9.20 12.72
CA ILE A 134 16.37 9.12 14.03
C ILE A 134 17.39 8.77 15.12
N PRO A 135 17.60 9.65 16.12
CA PRO A 135 18.55 9.40 17.20
C PRO A 135 18.20 8.14 17.99
N PHE A 136 19.24 7.39 18.41
CA PHE A 136 19.16 6.17 19.23
C PHE A 136 18.48 4.95 18.58
N PHE A 137 17.42 5.13 17.80
CA PHE A 137 16.59 4.05 17.28
C PHE A 137 16.75 3.80 15.78
N GLY A 138 17.36 4.71 15.01
CA GLY A 138 17.42 4.61 13.55
C GLY A 138 18.01 3.28 13.04
N GLN A 139 19.14 2.84 13.63
CA GLN A 139 19.77 1.56 13.26
C GLN A 139 18.86 0.36 13.55
N TYR A 140 18.19 0.35 14.71
CA TYR A 140 17.25 -0.71 15.07
C TYR A 140 16.08 -0.75 14.09
N ILE A 141 15.49 0.40 13.77
CA ILE A 141 14.34 0.46 12.85
C ILE A 141 14.76 0.00 11.44
N VAL A 142 15.91 0.44 10.93
CA VAL A 142 16.42 -0.02 9.63
C VAL A 142 16.59 -1.54 9.61
N SER A 143 17.09 -2.15 10.69
CA SER A 143 17.27 -3.60 10.74
C SER A 143 15.97 -4.42 10.63
N LEU A 144 14.81 -3.79 10.88
CA LEU A 144 13.50 -4.45 10.71
C LEU A 144 13.07 -4.55 9.25
N PHE A 145 13.56 -3.64 8.38
CA PHE A 145 13.12 -3.54 6.99
C PHE A 145 14.21 -3.86 5.98
N TYR A 146 15.48 -3.70 6.35
CA TYR A 146 16.63 -3.80 5.44
C TYR A 146 17.60 -4.88 5.93
N SER A 147 18.00 -5.78 5.02
CA SER A 147 19.06 -6.77 5.25
C SER A 147 20.34 -6.39 4.49
N GLN A 148 21.46 -7.05 4.82
CA GLN A 148 22.76 -6.82 4.16
C GLN A 148 22.74 -7.19 2.66
N ASP A 149 21.98 -8.22 2.28
CA ASP A 149 22.02 -8.77 0.92
C ASP A 149 20.90 -8.23 0.02
N TYR A 150 19.69 -8.01 0.55
CA TYR A 150 18.59 -7.36 -0.17
C TYR A 150 17.38 -7.03 0.74
N PRO A 151 16.79 -5.82 0.71
CA PRO A 151 15.60 -5.47 1.52
C PRO A 151 14.31 -6.18 1.11
N SER A 152 14.20 -6.77 -0.09
CA SER A 152 12.89 -7.22 -0.62
C SER A 152 12.17 -8.24 0.25
N LEU A 153 12.84 -9.15 0.97
CA LEU A 153 12.13 -10.23 1.65
C LEU A 153 11.29 -9.67 2.82
N TYR A 154 11.84 -8.71 3.56
CA TYR A 154 11.09 -8.01 4.63
C TYR A 154 10.00 -7.14 4.02
N PHE A 155 10.33 -6.33 3.02
CA PHE A 155 9.35 -5.50 2.30
C PHE A 155 8.21 -6.32 1.71
N TYR A 156 8.53 -7.48 1.12
CA TYR A 156 7.57 -8.42 0.56
C TYR A 156 6.68 -9.02 1.65
N PHE A 157 7.27 -9.48 2.76
CA PHE A 157 6.50 -9.99 3.89
C PHE A 157 5.55 -8.93 4.48
N TYR A 158 6.02 -7.69 4.63
CA TYR A 158 5.17 -6.60 5.10
C TYR A 158 4.04 -6.28 4.11
N HIS A 159 4.36 -6.13 2.83
CA HIS A 159 3.40 -5.76 1.77
C HIS A 159 2.36 -6.85 1.49
N VAL A 160 2.74 -8.13 1.56
CA VAL A 160 1.84 -9.24 1.20
C VAL A 160 1.03 -9.73 2.40
N CYS A 161 1.62 -9.71 3.60
CA CYS A 161 1.01 -10.34 4.77
C CYS A 161 0.57 -9.32 5.82
N ILE A 162 1.52 -8.56 6.38
CA ILE A 162 1.27 -7.78 7.60
C ILE A 162 0.41 -6.55 7.32
N LEU A 163 0.77 -5.73 6.34
CA LEU A 163 0.08 -4.49 6.03
C LEU A 163 -1.35 -4.76 5.49
N PRO A 164 -1.58 -5.75 4.59
CA PRO A 164 -2.94 -5.99 4.11
C PRO A 164 -3.84 -6.51 5.22
N PHE A 165 -3.30 -7.34 6.12
CA PHE A 165 -4.04 -7.84 7.27
C PHE A 165 -4.46 -6.70 8.21
N ILE A 166 -3.54 -5.79 8.56
CA ILE A 166 -3.86 -4.62 9.38
C ILE A 166 -4.89 -3.74 8.67
N LEU A 167 -4.74 -3.53 7.36
CA LEU A 167 -5.66 -2.73 6.57
C LEU A 167 -7.07 -3.33 6.58
N ILE A 168 -7.22 -4.64 6.38
CA ILE A 168 -8.51 -5.34 6.47
C ILE A 168 -9.11 -5.22 7.87
N LEU A 169 -8.31 -5.39 8.92
CA LEU A 169 -8.78 -5.28 10.30
C LEU A 169 -9.30 -3.87 10.60
N LEU A 170 -8.56 -2.83 10.21
CA LEU A 170 -8.98 -1.45 10.39
C LEU A 170 -10.25 -1.12 9.60
N ASN A 171 -10.37 -1.61 8.36
CA ASN A 171 -11.58 -1.44 7.55
C ASN A 171 -12.78 -2.20 8.11
N TYR A 172 -12.58 -3.32 8.82
CA TYR A 172 -13.67 -4.01 9.53
C TYR A 172 -14.20 -3.22 10.72
N TYR A 173 -13.32 -2.48 11.42
CA TYR A 173 -13.70 -1.63 12.54
C TYR A 173 -14.28 -0.27 12.13
N HIS A 174 -13.91 0.24 10.96
CA HIS A 174 -14.37 1.52 10.41
C HIS A 174 -15.75 1.39 9.76
#